data_AF-A0A832IQB2-F1
#
_entry.id   AF-A0A832IQB2-F1
#
_cell.length_a   1.000
_cell.length_b   1.000
_cell.length_c   1.000
_cell.angle_alpha   90.00
_cell.angle_beta   90.00
_cell.angle_gamma   90.00
#
_symmetry.space_group_name_H-M   'P 1'
#
loop_
_entity.id
_entity.type
_entity.pdbx_description
1 polymer ?
#
loop_
_entity_poly.entity_id
_entity_poly.type
_entity_poly.pdbx_seq_one_letter_code
_entity_poly.pdbx_strand_id
1 'polypeptide(L)'
;MAGWSLLGLSIFYWIIDVKGYKKIAMPFVIYGMNPLTVYFLSGIIAKLYSNVIVWRTQAGQIVSLHDYLFQKFFLPIASPVNASLLFAISFMLLMYLIAWFMWRRKWFLKV
;
A
#
# COMPACT_ATOMS: atom_id res chain seq x y z
N MET A 1 19.24 1.89 21.15
CA MET A 1 18.05 2.11 20.29
C MET A 1 16.77 2.43 21.07
N ALA A 2 16.66 2.15 22.38
CA ALA A 2 15.43 2.40 23.16
C ALA A 2 14.99 3.87 23.26
N GLY A 3 15.92 4.84 23.31
CA GLY A 3 15.59 6.27 23.47
C GLY A 3 14.82 6.87 22.28
N TRP A 4 15.19 6.50 21.04
CA TRP A 4 14.51 6.99 19.84
C TRP A 4 13.07 6.49 19.73
N SER A 5 12.81 5.24 20.12
CA SER A 5 11.46 4.68 20.16
C SER A 5 10.57 5.38 21.18
N LEU A 6 11.11 5.73 22.34
CA LEU A 6 10.40 6.47 23.40
C LEU A 6 10.06 7.90 22.96
N LEU A 7 10.96 8.57 22.24
CA LEU A 7 10.69 9.89 21.65
C LEU A 7 9.58 9.82 20.61
N GLY A 8 9.61 8.81 19.72
CA GLY A 8 8.55 8.57 18.75
C GLY A 8 7.19 8.32 19.42
N LEU A 9 7.15 7.45 20.44
CA LEU A 9 5.94 7.17 21.22
C LEU A 9 5.39 8.43 21.88
N SER A 10 6.26 9.26 22.48
CA SER A 10 5.87 10.51 23.14
C SER A 10 5.23 11.51 22.17
N ILE A 11 5.74 11.61 20.93
CA ILE A 11 5.15 12.45 19.89
C ILE A 11 3.76 11.95 19.50
N PHE A 12 3.60 10.65 19.26
CA PHE A 12 2.29 10.08 18.91
C PHE A 12 1.28 10.23 20.05
N TYR A 13 1.70 9.99 21.30
CA TYR A 13 0.87 10.20 22.48
C TYR A 13 0.38 11.65 22.58
N TRP A 14 1.28 12.63 22.39
CA TRP A 14 0.90 14.04 22.44
C TRP A 14 -0.08 14.44 21.32
N ILE A 15 0.11 13.94 20.10
CA ILE A 15 -0.75 14.27 18.95
C ILE A 15 -2.13 13.62 19.09
N ILE A 16 -2.18 12.34 19.50
CA ILE A 16 -3.41 11.54 19.48
C ILE A 16 -4.20 11.71 20.78
N ASP A 17 -3.54 11.59 21.92
CA ASP A 17 -4.21 11.55 23.23
C ASP A 17 -4.33 12.95 23.86
N VAL A 18 -3.28 13.78 23.79
CA VAL A 18 -3.32 15.13 24.39
C VAL A 18 -4.04 16.13 23.48
N LYS A 19 -3.71 16.18 22.18
CA LYS A 19 -4.34 17.09 21.22
C LYS A 19 -5.64 16.56 20.61
N GLY A 20 -5.97 15.29 20.82
CA GLY A 20 -7.23 14.69 20.36
C GLY A 20 -7.35 14.48 18.85
N TYR A 21 -6.25 14.53 18.07
CA TYR A 21 -6.26 14.32 16.62
C TYR A 21 -6.39 12.84 16.23
N LYS A 22 -7.43 12.16 16.74
CA LYS A 22 -7.72 10.75 16.50
C LYS A 22 -7.93 10.41 15.02
N LYS A 23 -8.32 11.39 14.20
CA LYS A 23 -8.52 11.23 12.75
C LYS A 23 -7.22 10.89 12.00
N ILE A 24 -6.07 11.41 12.44
CA ILE A 24 -4.77 11.13 11.79
C ILE A 24 -4.32 9.69 12.06
N ALA A 25 -4.68 9.14 13.22
CA ALA A 25 -4.40 7.75 13.57
C ALA A 25 -5.31 6.75 12.84
N MET A 26 -6.46 7.20 12.32
CA MET A 26 -7.48 6.34 11.70
C MET A 26 -6.93 5.45 10.57
N PRO A 27 -6.14 5.94 9.58
CA PRO A 27 -5.57 5.06 8.55
C PRO A 27 -4.64 3.99 9.13
N PHE A 28 -3.82 4.33 10.14
CA PHE A 28 -2.93 3.37 10.80
C PHE A 28 -3.72 2.32 11.57
N VAL A 29 -4.80 2.74 12.24
CA VAL A 29 -5.71 1.82 12.94
C VAL A 29 -6.39 0.87 11.95
N ILE A 30 -6.87 1.37 10.80
CA ILE A 30 -7.48 0.55 9.74
C ILE A 30 -6.54 -0.55 9.26
N TYR A 31 -5.28 -0.21 8.98
CA TYR A 31 -4.26 -1.20 8.63
C TYR A 31 -3.96 -2.16 9.79
N GLY A 32 -3.87 -1.65 11.02
CA GLY A 32 -3.58 -2.44 12.21
C GLY A 32 -4.70 -3.39 12.64
N MET A 33 -5.95 -3.18 12.20
CA MET A 33 -7.07 -4.09 12.49
C MET A 33 -7.12 -5.32 11.59
N ASN A 34 -6.52 -5.27 10.39
CA ASN A 34 -6.48 -6.40 9.44
C ASN A 34 -5.06 -6.66 8.87
N PRO A 35 -4.02 -6.75 9.71
CA PRO A 35 -2.63 -6.81 9.25
C PRO A 35 -2.36 -8.09 8.45
N LEU A 36 -2.93 -9.23 8.89
CA LEU A 36 -2.74 -10.51 8.21
C LEU A 36 -3.35 -10.52 6.81
N THR A 37 -4.57 -10.02 6.66
CA THR A 37 -5.24 -9.98 5.36
C THR A 37 -4.52 -9.04 4.41
N VAL A 38 -4.14 -7.85 4.86
CA VAL A 38 -3.37 -6.91 4.03
C VAL A 38 -2.04 -7.52 3.60
N TYR A 39 -1.35 -8.22 4.50
CA TYR A 39 -0.11 -8.93 4.17
C TYR A 39 -0.32 -10.03 3.12
N PHE A 40 -1.28 -10.94 3.36
CA PHE A 40 -1.57 -12.04 2.43
C PHE A 40 -2.02 -11.52 1.06
N LEU A 41 -2.94 -10.56 1.05
CA LEU A 41 -3.53 -10.00 -0.16
C LEU A 41 -2.51 -9.20 -0.97
N SER A 42 -1.64 -8.43 -0.31
CA SER A 42 -0.54 -7.73 -1.00
C SER A 42 0.41 -8.72 -1.67
N GLY A 43 0.73 -9.85 -1.04
CA GLY A 43 1.53 -10.92 -1.63
C GLY A 43 0.87 -11.59 -2.84
N ILE A 44 -0.44 -11.86 -2.75
CA ILE A 44 -1.22 -12.44 -3.86
C ILE A 44 -1.26 -11.46 -5.04
N ILE A 45 -1.61 -10.20 -4.80
CA ILE A 45 -1.70 -9.17 -5.84
C ILE A 45 -0.33 -8.93 -6.45
N ALA A 46 0.72 -8.82 -5.64
CA ALA A 46 2.10 -8.68 -6.11
C ALA A 46 2.49 -9.82 -7.05
N LYS A 47 2.25 -11.07 -6.67
CA LYS A 47 2.54 -12.23 -7.52
C LYS A 47 1.72 -12.23 -8.81
N LEU A 48 0.43 -11.87 -8.74
CA LEU A 48 -0.46 -11.82 -9.89
C LEU A 48 0.02 -10.83 -10.95
N TYR A 49 0.31 -9.58 -10.57
CA TYR A 49 0.65 -8.55 -11.55
C TYR A 49 2.12 -8.66 -12.03
N SER A 50 3.02 -9.23 -11.23
CA SER A 50 4.45 -9.36 -11.60
C SER A 50 4.75 -10.62 -12.41
N ASN A 51 4.17 -11.77 -12.04
CA ASN A 51 4.61 -13.08 -12.55
C ASN A 51 3.52 -13.83 -13.34
N VAL A 52 2.24 -13.56 -13.10
CA VAL A 52 1.15 -14.35 -13.70
C VAL A 52 0.64 -13.71 -15.00
N ILE A 53 0.56 -12.38 -15.06
CA ILE A 53 0.09 -11.68 -16.25
C ILE A 53 1.30 -11.15 -17.04
N VAL A 54 1.88 -12.03 -17.83
CA VAL A 54 2.98 -11.73 -18.74
C VAL A 54 2.54 -12.03 -20.17
N TRP A 55 2.63 -11.02 -21.02
CA TRP A 55 2.30 -11.15 -22.44
C TRP A 55 3.59 -11.06 -23.25
N ARG A 56 3.69 -11.86 -24.31
CA ARG A 56 4.71 -11.66 -25.33
C ARG A 56 4.22 -10.60 -26.31
N THR A 57 4.97 -9.52 -26.42
CA THR A 57 4.77 -8.52 -27.47
C THR A 57 5.19 -9.13 -28.81
N GLN A 58 4.67 -8.64 -29.94
CA GLN A 58 5.04 -9.10 -31.29
C GLN A 58 6.56 -9.03 -31.59
N ALA A 59 7.31 -8.23 -30.82
CA ALA A 59 8.77 -8.12 -30.87
C ALA A 59 9.52 -9.16 -30.00
N GLY A 60 8.84 -10.15 -29.40
CA GLY A 60 9.45 -11.20 -28.59
C GLY A 60 9.81 -10.81 -27.14
N GLN A 61 9.58 -9.56 -26.75
CA GLN A 61 9.78 -9.12 -25.36
C GLN A 61 8.63 -9.56 -24.46
N ILE A 62 8.98 -10.13 -23.31
CA ILE A 62 8.04 -10.48 -22.23
C ILE A 62 7.77 -9.21 -21.45
N VAL A 63 6.53 -8.72 -21.51
CA VAL A 63 6.10 -7.51 -20.81
C VAL A 63 5.09 -7.92 -19.74
N SER A 64 5.42 -7.66 -18.47
CA SER A 64 4.49 -7.88 -17.36
C SER A 64 3.40 -6.82 -17.35
N LEU A 65 2.23 -7.14 -16.79
CA LEU A 65 1.16 -6.16 -16.56
C LEU A 65 1.67 -4.92 -15.80
N HIS A 66 2.63 -5.13 -14.88
CA HIS A 66 3.37 -4.06 -14.22
C HIS A 66 3.97 -3.06 -15.20
N ASP A 67 4.77 -3.56 -16.15
CA ASP A 67 5.51 -2.73 -17.09
C ASP A 67 4.56 -2.05 -18.08
N TYR A 68 3.47 -2.71 -18.46
CA TYR A 68 2.45 -2.11 -19.30
C TYR A 68 1.74 -0.94 -18.60
N LEU A 69 1.30 -1.13 -17.35
CA LEU A 69 0.69 -0.06 -16.54
C LEU A 69 1.69 1.08 -16.29
N PHE A 70 2.94 0.73 -15.99
CA PHE A 70 4.03 1.69 -15.78
C PHE A 70 4.30 2.53 -17.04
N GLN A 71 4.41 1.89 -18.21
CA GLN A 71 4.67 2.56 -19.49
C GLN A 71 3.50 3.37 -20.02
N LYS A 72 2.25 2.90 -19.88
CA LYS A 72 1.07 3.59 -20.41
C LYS A 72 0.54 4.70 -19.51
N PHE A 73 0.56 4.51 -18.19
CA PHE A 73 -0.07 5.46 -17.26
C PHE A 73 0.94 6.35 -16.54
N PHE A 74 2.11 5.85 -16.16
CA PHE A 74 3.02 6.60 -15.28
C PHE A 74 4.17 7.29 -16.03
N LEU A 75 4.76 6.64 -17.03
CA LEU A 75 5.81 7.22 -17.87
C LEU A 75 5.42 8.45 -18.71
N PRO A 76 4.20 8.58 -19.27
CA PRO A 76 3.84 9.80 -20.00
C PRO A 76 3.55 10.98 -19.06
N ILE A 77 3.34 10.73 -17.76
CA ILE A 77 2.97 11.75 -16.78
C ILE A 77 4.20 12.19 -15.95
N ALA A 78 5.22 11.34 -15.82
CA ALA A 78 6.33 11.60 -14.91
C ALA A 78 7.66 10.97 -15.35
N SER A 79 8.78 11.56 -14.92
CA SER A 79 10.12 11.00 -15.07
C SER A 79 10.22 9.60 -14.43
N PRO A 80 11.18 8.74 -14.84
CA PRO A 80 11.24 7.34 -14.38
C PRO A 80 11.23 7.16 -12.85
N VAL A 81 11.85 8.10 -12.13
CA VAL A 81 11.89 8.13 -10.65
C VAL A 81 10.53 8.48 -10.05
N ASN A 82 9.84 9.45 -10.64
CA ASN A 82 8.53 9.88 -10.15
C ASN A 82 7.43 8.87 -10.53
N ALA A 83 7.59 8.18 -11.67
CA ALA A 83 6.70 7.11 -12.10
C ALA A 83 6.70 5.93 -11.11
N SER A 84 7.87 5.54 -10.58
CA SER A 84 7.95 4.46 -9.59
C SER A 84 7.36 4.87 -8.24
N LEU A 85 7.56 6.13 -7.84
CA LEU A 85 6.95 6.70 -6.63
C LEU A 85 5.42 6.74 -6.73
N LEU A 86 4.88 7.20 -7.87
CA LEU A 86 3.44 7.21 -8.12
C LEU A 86 2.84 5.80 -8.15
N PHE A 87 3.55 4.83 -8.73
CA PHE A 87 3.12 3.44 -8.70
C PHE A 87 3.06 2.90 -7.26
N ALA A 88 4.10 3.14 -6.45
CA ALA A 88 4.13 2.72 -5.06
C ALA A 88 3.00 3.35 -4.23
N ILE A 89 2.74 4.65 -4.41
CA ILE A 89 1.63 5.36 -3.75
C ILE A 89 0.28 4.79 -4.21
N SER A 90 0.11 4.53 -5.51
CA SER A 90 -1.13 3.97 -6.05
C SER A 90 -1.41 2.57 -5.49
N PHE A 91 -0.37 1.72 -5.41
CA PHE A 91 -0.47 0.41 -4.80
C PHE A 91 -0.84 0.49 -3.31
N MET A 92 -0.19 1.39 -2.56
CA MET A 92 -0.50 1.64 -1.15
C MET A 92 -1.95 2.11 -0.98
N LEU A 93 -2.42 3.03 -1.81
CA LEU A 93 -3.82 3.49 -1.81
C LEU A 93 -4.79 2.36 -2.14
N LEU A 94 -4.46 1.50 -3.11
CA LEU A 94 -5.29 0.34 -3.45
C LEU A 94 -5.40 -0.61 -2.26
N MET A 95 -4.28 -0.93 -1.59
CA MET A 95 -4.29 -1.75 -0.38
C MET A 95 -5.08 -1.06 0.74
N TYR A 96 -4.96 0.26 0.89
CA TYR A 96 -5.71 1.04 1.86
C TYR A 96 -7.21 0.98 1.61
N LEU A 97 -7.65 1.13 0.36
CA LEU A 97 -9.06 1.05 -0.02
C LEU A 97 -9.66 -0.32 0.32
N ILE A 98 -8.90 -1.39 0.12
CA ILE A 98 -9.33 -2.75 0.50
C ILE A 98 -9.42 -2.88 2.01
N ALA A 99 -8.40 -2.45 2.75
CA ALA A 99 -8.41 -2.46 4.22
C ALA A 99 -9.56 -1.61 4.79
N TRP A 100 -9.83 -0.45 4.18
CA TRP A 100 -10.94 0.44 4.54
C TRP A 100 -12.29 -0.20 4.25
N PHE A 101 -12.44 -0.88 3.12
CA PHE A 101 -13.66 -1.61 2.78
C PHE A 101 -13.93 -2.75 3.77
N MET A 102 -12.89 -3.51 4.13
CA MET A 102 -12.96 -4.55 5.16
C MET A 102 -13.35 -3.96 6.52
N TRP A 103 -12.74 -2.84 6.90
CA TRP A 103 -13.07 -2.14 8.14
C TRP A 103 -14.53 -1.67 8.16
N ARG A 104 -15.02 -1.07 7.07
CA ARG A 104 -16.41 -0.63 6.94
C ARG A 104 -17.38 -1.81 7.03
N ARG A 105 -17.03 -2.98 6.49
CA ARG A 105 -17.83 -4.21 6.57
C ARG A 105 -17.63 -5.00 7.88
N LYS A 106 -16.80 -4.51 8.81
CA LYS A 106 -16.43 -5.20 10.07
C LYS A 106 -15.93 -6.64 9.87
N TRP A 107 -15.29 -6.91 8.73
CA TRP A 107 -14.65 -8.19 8.48
C TRP A 107 -13.27 -8.18 9.12
N PHE A 108 -13.19 -8.71 10.34
CA PHE A 108 -11.95 -8.86 11.08
C PHE A 108 -11.56 -10.33 11.05
N LEU A 109 -10.61 -10.66 10.17
CA LEU A 109 -9.99 -11.98 10.16
C LEU A 109 -9.03 -12.06 11.35
N LYS A 110 -9.54 -12.55 12.49
CA LYS A 110 -8.73 -13.02 13.61
C LYS A 110 -8.37 -14.49 13.37
N VAL A 111 -7.10 -14.82 13.59
CA VAL A 111 -6.62 -16.19 13.75
C VAL A 111 -6.66 -16.53 15.24
#